data_AF-G9YVN7-F1
#
_entry.id   AF-G9YVN7-F1
#
_cell.length_a   1.000
_cell.length_b   1.000
_cell.length_c   1.000
_cell.angle_alpha   90.00
_cell.angle_beta   90.00
_cell.angle_gamma   90.00
#
_symmetry.space_group_name_H-M   'P 1'
#
loop_
_entity.id
_entity.type
_entity.pdbx_description
1 polymer ?
#
loop_
_entity_poly.entity_id
_entity_poly.type
_entity_poly.pdbx_seq_one_letter_code
_entity_poly.pdbx_strand_id
1 'polypeptide(L)'
;MDQELLMKQIVEQVMAAMKNGTPASAPAAASSCGSKVTAANYPLAESMADQIKTPTGKDFTSLSYEKVINGELSADDMRIAPETLEMQAQVAESVHREAFAGNLRRAAELIAVPDDRLLEIYNALRPYRSTKQELLDIAGELDGKYGAKTAASLVREAAEVYEKRGRLKKF
;
A
#
# COMPACT_ATOMS: atom_id res chain seq x y z
N MET A 1 -13.34 -29.68 -50.38
CA MET A 1 -14.35 -29.69 -49.31
C MET A 1 -13.62 -29.90 -47.98
N ASP A 2 -13.05 -28.85 -47.40
CA ASP A 2 -12.48 -28.94 -46.03
C ASP A 2 -12.20 -27.60 -45.33
N GLN A 3 -12.64 -26.45 -45.88
CA GLN A 3 -12.50 -25.15 -45.21
C GLN A 3 -13.80 -24.70 -44.54
N GLU A 4 -14.96 -25.01 -45.13
CA GLU A 4 -16.26 -24.67 -44.54
C GLU A 4 -16.57 -25.50 -43.29
N LEU A 5 -16.12 -26.76 -43.23
CA LEU A 5 -16.26 -27.60 -42.04
C LEU A 5 -15.37 -27.10 -40.89
N LEU A 6 -14.13 -26.69 -41.22
CA LEU A 6 -13.18 -26.13 -40.26
C LEU A 6 -13.69 -24.80 -39.68
N MET A 7 -14.22 -23.92 -40.52
CA MET A 7 -14.84 -22.66 -40.10
C MET A 7 -16.03 -22.91 -39.16
N LYS A 8 -16.90 -23.89 -39.47
CA LYS A 8 -18.03 -24.24 -38.60
C LYS A 8 -17.59 -24.75 -37.24
N GLN A 9 -16.58 -25.62 -37.18
CA GLN A 9 -16.06 -26.13 -35.91
C GLN A 9 -15.41 -25.04 -35.06
N ILE A 10 -14.68 -24.10 -35.67
CA ILE A 10 -14.08 -22.97 -34.96
C ILE A 10 -15.18 -22.06 -34.39
N VAL A 11 -16.21 -21.75 -35.17
CA VAL A 11 -17.33 -20.92 -34.71
C VAL A 11 -18.12 -21.61 -33.59
N GLU A 12 -18.37 -22.92 -33.67
CA GLU A 12 -19.01 -23.69 -32.60
C GLU A 12 -18.16 -23.71 -31.32
N GLN A 13 -16.84 -23.89 -31.43
CA GLN A 13 -15.93 -23.84 -30.28
C GLN A 13 -15.90 -22.46 -29.62
N VAL A 14 -15.88 -21.38 -30.41
CA VAL A 14 -15.90 -20.01 -29.89
C VAL A 14 -17.23 -19.70 -29.20
N MET A 15 -18.36 -20.13 -29.78
CA MET A 15 -19.69 -19.96 -29.18
C MET A 15 -19.86 -20.79 -27.90
N ALA A 16 -19.25 -21.98 -27.82
CA ALA A 16 -19.22 -22.80 -26.61
C ALA A 16 -18.36 -22.17 -25.50
N ALA A 17 -17.20 -21.60 -25.86
CA ALA A 17 -16.32 -20.89 -24.93
C ALA A 17 -16.95 -19.61 -24.37
N MET A 18 -17.78 -18.91 -25.15
CA MET A 18 -18.53 -17.74 -24.68
C MET A 18 -19.74 -18.10 -23.79
N LYS A 19 -20.28 -19.33 -23.91
CA LYS A 19 -21.45 -19.78 -23.12
C LYS A 19 -21.06 -20.33 -21.74
N ASN A 20 -19.81 -20.80 -21.58
CA ASN A 20 -19.26 -21.25 -20.30
C ASN A 20 -18.29 -20.21 -19.72
N GLY A 21 -18.81 -19.01 -19.45
CA GLY A 21 -18.09 -18.00 -18.67
C GLY A 21 -17.91 -18.45 -17.22
N THR A 22 -16.80 -19.12 -16.92
CA THR A 22 -16.29 -19.25 -15.55
C THR A 22 -15.06 -18.37 -15.44
N PRO A 23 -15.11 -17.19 -14.80
CA PRO A 23 -13.89 -16.47 -14.48
C PRO A 23 -13.16 -17.25 -13.38
N ALA A 24 -12.00 -17.80 -13.73
CA ALA A 24 -11.01 -18.24 -12.76
C ALA A 24 -10.64 -17.04 -11.88
N SER A 25 -10.92 -17.11 -10.58
CA SER A 25 -10.51 -16.08 -9.64
C SER A 25 -8.99 -16.12 -9.48
N ALA A 26 -8.30 -15.14 -10.07
CA ALA A 26 -7.08 -14.62 -9.47
C ALA A 26 -7.44 -14.00 -8.12
N PRO A 27 -6.59 -14.06 -7.07
CA PRO A 27 -6.92 -13.44 -5.80
C PRO A 27 -7.03 -11.92 -6.02
N ALA A 28 -8.26 -11.45 -5.94
CA ALA A 28 -8.57 -10.03 -5.95
C ALA A 28 -7.94 -9.41 -4.71
N ALA A 29 -7.07 -8.42 -4.92
CA ALA A 29 -6.87 -7.39 -3.91
C ALA A 29 -8.26 -6.89 -3.50
N ALA A 30 -8.51 -6.83 -2.20
CA ALA A 30 -9.80 -6.42 -1.65
C ALA A 30 -10.12 -4.98 -2.11
N SER A 31 -10.86 -4.85 -3.20
CA SER A 31 -11.59 -3.64 -3.54
C SER A 31 -12.76 -3.53 -2.56
N SER A 32 -12.52 -2.93 -1.40
CA SER A 32 -13.62 -2.39 -0.62
C SER A 32 -14.10 -1.12 -1.33
N CYS A 33 -15.22 -1.24 -2.06
CA CYS A 33 -16.01 -0.10 -2.53
C CYS A 33 -16.53 0.69 -1.32
N GLY A 34 -15.69 1.53 -0.75
CA GLY A 34 -16.10 2.73 -0.03
C GLY A 34 -16.29 3.85 -1.07
N SER A 35 -17.33 4.66 -0.92
CA SER A 35 -17.47 5.92 -1.66
C SER A 35 -16.15 6.69 -1.65
N LYS A 36 -15.66 7.11 -2.84
CA LYS A 36 -14.40 7.83 -2.97
C LYS A 36 -14.39 9.08 -2.08
N VAL A 37 -13.46 9.15 -1.14
CA VAL A 37 -13.34 10.26 -0.18
C VAL A 37 -12.79 11.49 -0.91
N THR A 38 -13.35 12.67 -0.66
CA THR A 38 -12.96 13.92 -1.32
C THR A 38 -12.74 15.04 -0.30
N ALA A 39 -12.28 16.21 -0.76
CA ALA A 39 -12.12 17.38 0.11
C ALA A 39 -13.42 17.82 0.80
N ALA A 40 -14.60 17.52 0.27
CA ALA A 40 -15.87 17.80 0.95
C ALA A 40 -16.05 16.98 2.24
N ASN A 41 -15.33 15.86 2.35
CA ASN A 41 -15.28 15.04 3.55
C ASN A 41 -14.16 15.46 4.50
N TYR A 42 -13.34 16.45 4.20
CA TYR A 42 -12.28 16.87 5.12
C TYR A 42 -12.79 17.97 6.06
N PRO A 43 -12.50 17.94 7.38
CA PRO A 43 -11.65 16.99 8.12
C PRO A 43 -12.34 15.65 8.46
N LEU A 44 -11.64 14.52 8.25
CA LEU A 44 -12.21 13.17 8.45
C LEU A 44 -12.66 12.90 9.89
N ALA A 45 -11.98 13.50 10.87
CA ALA A 45 -12.33 13.33 12.29
C ALA A 45 -13.70 13.94 12.66
N GLU A 46 -14.22 14.86 11.85
CA GLU A 46 -15.52 15.51 12.07
C GLU A 46 -16.61 14.91 11.18
N SER A 47 -16.26 14.60 9.92
CA SER A 47 -17.22 14.22 8.87
C SER A 47 -17.42 12.70 8.74
N MET A 48 -16.42 11.91 9.14
CA MET A 48 -16.33 10.46 8.90
C MET A 48 -15.72 9.73 10.10
N ALA A 49 -15.88 10.27 11.31
CA ALA A 49 -15.28 9.75 12.54
C ALA A 49 -15.54 8.25 12.75
N ASP A 50 -16.76 7.80 12.45
CA ASP A 50 -17.20 6.40 12.59
C ASP A 50 -16.53 5.43 11.60
N GLN A 51 -15.88 5.95 10.55
CA GLN A 51 -15.14 5.15 9.57
C GLN A 51 -13.63 5.07 9.89
N ILE A 52 -13.16 5.86 10.86
CA ILE A 52 -11.75 5.86 11.27
C ILE A 52 -11.55 4.80 12.34
N LYS A 53 -10.53 3.95 12.11
CA LYS A 53 -10.10 2.94 13.05
C LYS A 53 -8.61 3.05 13.31
N THR A 54 -8.23 2.62 14.50
CA THR A 54 -6.85 2.34 14.89
C THR A 54 -6.33 1.09 14.16
N PRO A 55 -5.00 0.89 14.03
CA PRO A 55 -4.42 -0.32 13.43
C PRO A 55 -4.81 -1.61 14.14
N THR A 56 -5.15 -1.54 15.43
CA THR A 56 -5.60 -2.68 16.24
C THR A 56 -7.10 -2.96 16.07
N GLY A 57 -7.80 -2.16 15.25
CA GLY A 57 -9.21 -2.34 14.91
C GLY A 57 -10.20 -1.61 15.82
N LYS A 58 -9.74 -0.90 16.86
CA LYS A 58 -10.59 -0.06 17.72
C LYS A 58 -11.10 1.16 16.97
N ASP A 59 -12.31 1.58 17.27
CA ASP A 59 -12.92 2.76 16.66
C ASP A 59 -12.27 4.05 17.20
N PHE A 60 -12.05 5.03 16.32
CA PHE A 60 -11.46 6.33 16.69
C PHE A 60 -12.28 7.07 17.76
N THR A 61 -13.60 6.99 17.68
CA THR A 61 -14.52 7.60 18.65
C THR A 61 -14.50 6.92 20.02
N SER A 62 -13.89 5.73 20.11
CA SER A 62 -13.81 4.96 21.34
C SER A 62 -12.61 5.33 22.21
N LEU A 63 -11.70 6.20 21.71
CA LEU A 63 -10.49 6.61 22.41
C LEU A 63 -10.82 7.60 23.53
N SER A 64 -10.49 7.26 24.77
CA SER A 64 -10.79 8.10 25.93
C SER A 64 -9.69 8.02 27.00
N TYR A 65 -9.63 9.03 27.85
CA TYR A 65 -8.67 9.11 28.94
C TYR A 65 -8.83 7.96 29.95
N GLU A 66 -10.07 7.60 30.28
CA GLU A 66 -10.41 6.53 31.21
C GLU A 66 -9.86 5.19 30.72
N LYS A 67 -10.03 4.89 29.42
CA LYS A 67 -9.53 3.65 28.83
C LYS A 67 -8.01 3.58 28.80
N VAL A 68 -7.32 4.71 28.71
CA VAL A 68 -5.86 4.76 28.84
C VAL A 68 -5.44 4.43 30.27
N ILE A 69 -6.07 5.04 31.28
CA ILE A 69 -5.77 4.75 32.69
C ILE A 69 -6.05 3.30 33.05
N ASN A 70 -7.15 2.75 32.54
CA ASN A 70 -7.55 1.37 32.82
C ASN A 70 -6.71 0.32 32.06
N GLY A 71 -5.77 0.75 31.21
CA GLY A 71 -4.94 -0.15 30.39
C GLY A 71 -5.70 -0.81 29.23
N GLU A 72 -6.91 -0.35 28.92
CA GLU A 72 -7.67 -0.80 27.75
C GLU A 72 -7.13 -0.20 26.45
N LEU A 73 -6.41 0.92 26.52
CA LEU A 73 -5.71 1.54 25.39
C LEU A 73 -4.21 1.57 25.64
N SER A 74 -3.46 1.18 24.62
CA SER A 74 -2.00 1.15 24.56
C SER A 74 -1.48 2.17 23.54
N ALA A 75 -0.16 2.36 23.49
CA ALA A 75 0.47 3.21 22.48
C ALA A 75 0.21 2.73 21.05
N ASP A 76 0.05 1.42 20.83
CA ASP A 76 -0.21 0.85 19.52
C ASP A 76 -1.63 1.17 19.00
N ASP A 77 -2.57 1.41 19.91
CA ASP A 77 -3.90 1.88 19.56
C ASP A 77 -3.89 3.36 19.14
N MET A 78 -2.85 4.12 19.49
CA MET A 78 -2.70 5.55 19.15
C MET A 78 -1.95 5.78 17.83
N ARG A 79 -1.73 4.72 17.05
CA ARG A 79 -1.13 4.79 15.70
C ARG A 79 -2.22 5.04 14.64
N ILE A 80 -1.83 5.53 13.46
CA ILE A 80 -2.73 5.67 12.32
C ILE A 80 -2.84 4.35 11.54
N ALA A 81 -4.03 4.01 11.05
CA ALA A 81 -4.26 2.82 10.23
C ALA A 81 -4.00 3.06 8.72
N PRO A 82 -3.59 2.04 7.95
CA PRO A 82 -3.35 2.15 6.51
C PRO A 82 -4.57 2.70 5.74
N GLU A 83 -5.77 2.28 6.14
CA GLU A 83 -7.03 2.70 5.53
C GLU A 83 -7.27 4.20 5.73
N THR A 84 -6.86 4.75 6.87
CA THR A 84 -6.98 6.19 7.14
C THR A 84 -6.03 7.00 6.27
N LEU A 85 -4.80 6.51 6.03
CA LEU A 85 -3.88 7.15 5.09
C LEU A 85 -4.37 7.06 3.64
N GLU A 86 -5.04 5.98 3.25
CA GLU A 86 -5.70 5.89 1.93
C GLU A 86 -6.84 6.90 1.79
N MET A 87 -7.70 7.04 2.81
CA MET A 87 -8.75 8.09 2.79
C MET A 87 -8.13 9.49 2.63
N GLN A 88 -7.05 9.79 3.35
CA GLN A 88 -6.32 11.05 3.21
C GLN A 88 -5.66 11.21 1.83
N ALA A 89 -5.18 10.12 1.23
CA ALA A 89 -4.65 10.13 -0.14
C ALA A 89 -5.75 10.48 -1.15
N GLN A 90 -6.96 9.94 -1.00
CA GLN A 90 -8.10 10.27 -1.87
C GLN A 90 -8.53 11.74 -1.72
N VAL A 91 -8.55 12.27 -0.48
CA VAL A 91 -8.75 13.70 -0.23
C VAL A 91 -7.71 14.53 -0.99
N ALA A 92 -6.43 14.18 -0.89
CA ALA A 92 -5.35 14.89 -1.59
C ALA A 92 -5.50 14.84 -3.12
N GLU A 93 -5.86 13.70 -3.69
CA GLU A 93 -6.13 13.58 -5.14
C GLU A 93 -7.31 14.43 -5.59
N SER A 94 -8.36 14.53 -4.77
CA SER A 94 -9.55 15.33 -5.13
C SER A 94 -9.26 16.83 -5.27
N VAL A 95 -8.11 17.30 -4.77
CA VAL A 95 -7.63 18.68 -4.88
C VAL A 95 -6.31 18.78 -5.66
N HIS A 96 -6.05 17.81 -6.56
CA HIS A 96 -4.91 17.82 -7.48
C HIS A 96 -3.54 17.86 -6.79
N ARG A 97 -3.38 17.07 -5.71
CA ARG A 97 -2.11 16.87 -4.99
C ARG A 97 -1.62 15.43 -5.11
N GLU A 98 -1.42 14.96 -6.33
CA GLU A 98 -1.10 13.57 -6.67
C GLU A 98 0.21 13.10 -6.02
N ALA A 99 1.24 13.94 -6.01
CA ALA A 99 2.52 13.62 -5.38
C ALA A 99 2.37 13.40 -3.86
N PHE A 100 1.50 14.19 -3.21
CA PHE A 100 1.22 14.05 -1.79
C PHE A 100 0.39 12.80 -1.51
N ALA A 101 -0.60 12.49 -2.35
CA ALA A 101 -1.35 11.24 -2.27
C ALA A 101 -0.44 10.01 -2.42
N GLY A 102 0.47 10.02 -3.39
CA GLY A 102 1.48 8.96 -3.55
C GLY A 102 2.39 8.79 -2.32
N ASN A 103 2.74 9.90 -1.65
CA ASN A 103 3.46 9.85 -0.38
C ASN A 103 2.64 9.18 0.74
N LEU A 104 1.35 9.54 0.87
CA LEU A 104 0.47 8.96 1.89
C LEU A 104 0.25 7.46 1.68
N ARG A 105 0.08 7.01 0.43
CA ARG A 105 -0.02 5.56 0.13
C ARG A 105 1.26 4.80 0.44
N ARG A 106 2.42 5.38 0.13
CA ARG A 106 3.70 4.78 0.54
C ARG A 106 3.83 4.76 2.07
N ALA A 107 3.38 5.80 2.78
CA ALA A 107 3.36 5.80 4.23
C ALA A 107 2.40 4.73 4.79
N ALA A 108 1.29 4.44 4.11
CA ALA A 108 0.35 3.38 4.49
C ALA A 108 1.01 2.00 4.46
N GLU A 109 1.81 1.71 3.43
CA GLU A 109 2.61 0.48 3.35
C GLU A 109 3.60 0.36 4.53
N LEU A 110 4.14 1.48 5.02
CA LEU A 110 5.15 1.50 6.07
C LEU A 110 4.59 1.30 7.49
N ILE A 111 3.27 1.34 7.70
CA ILE A 111 2.67 1.07 9.01
C ILE A 111 2.97 -0.36 9.49
N ALA A 112 3.09 -1.31 8.56
CA ALA A 112 3.42 -2.69 8.87
C ALA A 112 4.89 -2.90 9.28
N VAL A 113 5.75 -1.90 9.07
CA VAL A 113 7.17 -1.97 9.38
C VAL A 113 7.41 -1.48 10.81
N PRO A 114 8.07 -2.27 11.67
CA PRO A 114 8.41 -1.85 13.03
C PRO A 114 9.24 -0.56 13.09
N ASP A 115 9.07 0.24 14.15
CA ASP A 115 9.68 1.57 14.27
C ASP A 115 11.22 1.53 14.26
N ASP A 116 11.82 0.54 14.93
CA ASP A 116 13.26 0.28 14.93
C ASP A 116 13.75 -0.04 13.52
N ARG A 117 13.03 -0.91 12.81
CA ARG A 117 13.36 -1.28 11.43
C ARG A 117 13.21 -0.10 10.47
N LEU A 118 12.21 0.76 10.65
CA LEU A 118 12.07 2.01 9.88
C LEU A 118 13.30 2.91 10.05
N LEU A 119 13.80 3.07 11.28
CA LEU A 119 15.02 3.85 11.56
C LEU A 119 16.27 3.21 10.93
N GLU A 120 16.38 1.88 10.93
CA GLU A 120 17.46 1.17 10.25
C GLU A 120 17.44 1.41 8.75
N ILE A 121 16.28 1.27 8.10
CA ILE A 121 16.10 1.51 6.67
C ILE A 121 16.41 2.98 6.32
N TYR A 122 15.91 3.92 7.12
CA TYR A 122 16.23 5.35 6.96
C TYR A 122 17.74 5.59 7.04
N ASN A 123 18.41 5.01 8.04
CA ASN A 123 19.86 5.15 8.16
C ASN A 123 20.60 4.48 7.01
N ALA A 124 20.15 3.34 6.53
CA ALA A 124 20.73 2.63 5.38
C ALA A 124 20.65 3.45 4.08
N LEU A 125 19.60 4.27 3.91
CA LEU A 125 19.44 5.17 2.78
C LEU A 125 20.29 6.45 2.88
N ARG A 126 20.92 6.75 4.02
CA ARG A 126 21.79 7.93 4.11
C ARG A 126 23.07 7.72 3.28
N PRO A 127 23.68 8.80 2.76
CA PRO A 127 24.89 8.69 1.96
C PRO A 127 26.00 7.88 2.66
N TYR A 128 26.62 6.99 1.90
CA TYR A 128 27.76 6.16 2.30
C TYR A 128 27.47 5.13 3.40
N ARG A 129 26.21 4.80 3.66
CA ARG A 129 25.83 3.83 4.71
C ARG A 129 25.72 2.40 4.21
N SER A 130 25.24 2.21 2.99
CA SER A 130 24.94 0.89 2.46
C SER A 130 25.62 0.64 1.12
N THR A 131 25.96 -0.61 0.88
CA THR A 131 26.27 -1.17 -0.42
C THR A 131 25.00 -1.32 -1.25
N LYS A 132 25.16 -1.56 -2.56
CA LYS A 132 24.02 -1.80 -3.45
C LYS A 132 23.22 -3.02 -3.02
N GLN A 133 23.91 -4.11 -2.67
CA GLN A 133 23.25 -5.35 -2.28
C GLN A 133 22.43 -5.18 -1.01
N GLU A 134 22.97 -4.50 0.02
CA GLU A 134 22.22 -4.22 1.25
C GLU A 134 20.92 -3.44 0.98
N LEU A 135 20.94 -2.47 0.05
CA LEU A 135 19.71 -1.74 -0.35
C LEU A 135 18.73 -2.65 -1.11
N LEU A 136 19.22 -3.53 -1.99
CA LEU A 136 18.37 -4.49 -2.71
C LEU A 136 17.75 -5.52 -1.75
N ASP A 137 18.48 -5.95 -0.72
CA ASP A 137 17.99 -6.86 0.31
C ASP A 137 16.91 -6.17 1.16
N ILE A 138 17.11 -4.90 1.54
CA ILE A 138 16.06 -4.08 2.20
C ILE A 138 14.82 -3.98 1.32
N ALA A 139 14.98 -3.73 0.01
CA ALA A 139 13.84 -3.68 -0.90
C ALA A 139 13.13 -5.04 -1.01
N GLY A 140 13.88 -6.15 -1.03
CA GLY A 140 13.33 -7.50 -0.99
C GLY A 140 12.54 -7.78 0.28
N GLU A 141 13.05 -7.34 1.44
CA GLU A 141 12.35 -7.44 2.72
C GLU A 141 11.05 -6.62 2.73
N LEU A 142 11.11 -5.35 2.28
CA LEU A 142 9.93 -4.48 2.20
C LEU A 142 8.81 -5.10 1.37
N ASP A 143 9.13 -5.62 0.20
CA ASP A 143 8.18 -6.25 -0.71
C ASP A 143 7.64 -7.58 -0.15
N GLY A 144 8.54 -8.49 0.25
CA GLY A 144 8.18 -9.86 0.62
C GLY A 144 7.58 -9.99 2.02
N LYS A 145 8.15 -9.31 3.02
CA LYS A 145 7.75 -9.47 4.42
C LYS A 145 6.61 -8.54 4.82
N TYR A 146 6.61 -7.30 4.33
CA TYR A 146 5.64 -6.28 4.73
C TYR A 146 4.64 -5.91 3.64
N GLY A 147 4.81 -6.43 2.40
CA GLY A 147 3.94 -6.07 1.27
C GLY A 147 4.10 -4.63 0.79
N ALA A 148 5.18 -3.96 1.20
CA ALA A 148 5.45 -2.55 0.93
C ALA A 148 6.09 -2.34 -0.44
N LYS A 149 5.31 -2.62 -1.49
CA LYS A 149 5.77 -2.66 -2.90
C LYS A 149 6.26 -1.31 -3.40
N THR A 150 5.55 -0.24 -3.09
CA THR A 150 5.92 1.11 -3.53
C THR A 150 7.18 1.57 -2.80
N ALA A 151 7.27 1.31 -1.49
CA ALA A 151 8.48 1.60 -0.71
C ALA A 151 9.68 0.77 -1.21
N ALA A 152 9.49 -0.53 -1.49
CA ALA A 152 10.52 -1.39 -2.03
C ALA A 152 11.03 -0.89 -3.39
N SER A 153 10.13 -0.49 -4.30
CA SER A 153 10.49 0.09 -5.59
C SER A 153 11.36 1.34 -5.43
N LEU A 154 10.99 2.23 -4.51
CA LEU A 154 11.78 3.45 -4.21
C LEU A 154 13.19 3.11 -3.71
N VAL A 155 13.33 2.08 -2.87
CA VAL A 155 14.66 1.64 -2.40
C VAL A 155 15.49 1.03 -3.53
N ARG A 156 14.88 0.26 -4.45
CA ARG A 156 15.57 -0.27 -5.65
C ARG A 156 16.07 0.86 -6.53
N GLU A 157 15.24 1.86 -6.79
CA GLU A 157 15.62 3.06 -7.54
C GLU A 157 16.77 3.81 -6.85
N ALA A 158 16.70 3.99 -5.53
CA ALA A 158 17.77 4.61 -4.76
C ALA A 158 19.10 3.84 -4.91
N ALA A 159 19.07 2.51 -4.88
CA ALA A 159 20.27 1.68 -5.07
C ALA A 159 20.95 1.94 -6.43
N GLU A 160 20.16 2.04 -7.51
CA GLU A 160 20.67 2.36 -8.85
C GLU A 160 21.21 3.79 -8.94
N VAL A 161 20.50 4.76 -8.40
CA VAL A 161 20.92 6.17 -8.40
C VAL A 161 22.20 6.34 -7.57
N TYR A 162 22.31 5.65 -6.43
CA TYR A 162 23.46 5.78 -5.55
C TYR A 162 24.72 5.19 -6.16
N GLU A 163 24.60 4.10 -6.92
CA GLU A 163 25.70 3.55 -7.71
C GLU A 163 26.19 4.58 -8.75
N LYS A 164 25.27 5.10 -9.58
CA LYS A 164 25.58 6.08 -10.63
C LYS A 164 26.17 7.38 -10.08
N ARG A 165 25.79 7.78 -8.86
CA ARG A 165 26.17 9.05 -8.23
C ARG A 165 27.28 8.91 -7.18
N GLY A 166 27.83 7.71 -6.99
CA GLY A 166 28.91 7.45 -6.03
C GLY A 166 28.52 7.72 -4.57
N ARG A 167 27.29 7.37 -4.17
CA ARG A 167 26.73 7.55 -2.82
C ARG A 167 26.64 6.26 -1.98
N LEU A 168 26.99 5.12 -2.56
CA LEU A 168 27.11 3.87 -1.82
C LEU A 168 28.28 3.93 -0.82
N LYS A 169 28.24 3.05 0.19
CA LYS A 169 29.31 2.85 1.15
C LYS A 169 30.63 2.60 0.40
N LYS A 170 31.65 3.38 0.76
CA LYS A 170 33.02 3.20 0.28
C LYS A 170 33.77 2.49 1.40
N PHE A 171 34.19 1.26 1.12
CA PHE A 171 35.04 0.36 1.93
C PHE A 171 35.00 0.63 3.44
#